data_AF-A0A5C7ZYV3-F1
#
_entry.id   AF-A0A5C7ZYV3-F1
#
_cell.length_a   1.000
_cell.length_b   1.000
_cell.length_c   1.000
_cell.angle_alpha   90.00
_cell.angle_beta   90.00
_cell.angle_gamma   90.00
#
_symmetry.space_group_name_H-M   'P 1'
#
loop_
_entity.id
_entity.type
_entity.pdbx_description
1 polymer ?
#
loop_
_entity_poly.entity_id
_entity_poly.type
_entity_poly.pdbx_seq_one_letter_code
_entity_poly.pdbx_strand_id
1 'polypeptide(L)'
;MNRQDPLPTLYVPHGAPTFALRPGAAGAALSARARQLPTPRAILVVSPHWDTATPTVGYAERPETIHDFWGFPEALYALRYPATGCPEAARLVSAALQAAGLPVATDASRGLDHGAWVPLRMMFPEADIPVIPLSIQSSADAAYHYRLGQALSGLPDKGILIVATGSITHNLRDYQLAAMNGGQTPAYVHEFARWIADQLAAGNTEALLDYRQRAPEARRAHPSDEHLLPLYVALGAAGKTATAERFHAGIDDYVIAMDAYAFTPGAQQ
;
A
#
# COMPACT_ATOMS: atom_id res chain seq x y z
N MET A 1 5.06 -16.14 29.07
CA MET A 1 5.09 -14.91 28.27
C MET A 1 4.32 -15.21 27.00
N ASN A 2 3.07 -14.76 26.87
CA ASN A 2 2.29 -15.01 25.65
C ASN A 2 3.01 -14.33 24.50
N ARG A 3 3.53 -15.13 23.56
CA ARG A 3 4.05 -14.62 22.31
C ARG A 3 2.83 -14.06 21.58
N GLN A 4 2.70 -12.73 21.48
CA GLN A 4 1.69 -12.12 20.61
C GLN A 4 2.03 -12.55 19.19
N ASP A 5 1.03 -13.03 18.45
CA ASP A 5 1.23 -13.32 17.04
C ASP A 5 1.67 -12.03 16.32
N PRO A 6 2.65 -12.10 15.40
CA PRO A 6 3.14 -10.93 14.70
C PRO A 6 2.00 -10.24 13.93
N LEU A 7 2.06 -8.91 13.86
CA LEU A 7 1.13 -8.13 13.03
C LEU A 7 1.20 -8.63 11.56
N PRO A 8 0.07 -8.72 10.85
CA PRO A 8 0.13 -8.93 9.41
C PRO A 8 0.73 -7.69 8.73
N THR A 9 1.19 -7.85 7.50
CA THR A 9 1.43 -6.71 6.60
C THR A 9 0.25 -6.59 5.66
N LEU A 10 -0.08 -5.36 5.27
CA LEU A 10 -1.30 -5.09 4.51
C LEU A 10 -0.95 -4.43 3.18
N TYR A 11 -1.65 -4.84 2.13
CA TYR A 11 -1.79 -4.07 0.91
C TYR A 11 -3.25 -3.61 0.80
N VAL A 12 -3.47 -2.31 0.68
CA VAL A 12 -4.82 -1.72 0.66
C VAL A 12 -4.97 -0.76 -0.53
N PRO A 13 -6.16 -0.71 -1.15
CA PRO A 13 -6.39 0.24 -2.23
C PRO A 13 -6.52 1.66 -1.66
N HIS A 14 -6.01 2.65 -2.39
CA HIS A 14 -6.28 4.06 -2.07
C HIS A 14 -7.37 4.71 -2.93
N GLY A 15 -7.77 4.06 -4.04
CA GLY A 15 -8.75 4.58 -4.98
C GLY A 15 -8.38 5.95 -5.58
N ALA A 16 -9.31 6.55 -6.34
CA ALA A 16 -9.21 7.97 -6.64
C ALA A 16 -9.39 8.81 -5.36
N PRO A 17 -9.00 10.10 -5.33
CA PRO A 17 -9.22 10.97 -4.16
C PRO A 17 -10.66 10.98 -3.64
N THR A 18 -11.66 10.78 -4.51
CA THR A 18 -13.08 10.71 -4.09
C THR A 18 -13.42 9.51 -3.20
N PHE A 19 -12.56 8.51 -3.10
CA PHE A 19 -12.68 7.40 -2.16
C PHE A 19 -12.81 7.90 -0.71
N ALA A 20 -12.15 9.03 -0.37
CA ALA A 20 -12.26 9.64 0.95
C ALA A 20 -13.68 10.14 1.31
N LEU A 21 -14.48 10.49 0.29
CA LEU A 21 -15.88 10.93 0.44
C LEU A 21 -16.88 9.79 0.21
N ARG A 22 -16.54 8.84 -0.66
CA ARG A 22 -17.41 7.74 -1.09
C ARG A 22 -16.68 6.40 -0.92
N PRO A 23 -16.47 5.95 0.32
CA PRO A 23 -15.65 4.77 0.60
C PRO A 23 -16.30 3.44 0.18
N GLY A 24 -17.62 3.39 -0.01
CA GLY A 24 -18.31 2.19 -0.49
C GLY A 24 -17.97 0.91 0.29
N ALA A 25 -17.97 -0.22 -0.44
CA ALA A 25 -17.65 -1.53 0.13
C ALA A 25 -16.17 -1.66 0.51
N ALA A 26 -15.26 -1.04 -0.25
CA ALA A 26 -13.83 -1.10 0.02
C ALA A 26 -13.47 -0.45 1.36
N GLY A 27 -13.93 0.78 1.62
CA GLY A 27 -13.67 1.44 2.90
C GLY A 27 -14.37 0.76 4.07
N ALA A 28 -15.55 0.16 3.87
CA ALA A 28 -16.19 -0.68 4.89
C ALA A 28 -15.32 -1.91 5.24
N ALA A 29 -14.73 -2.57 4.24
CA ALA A 29 -13.82 -3.69 4.43
C ALA A 29 -12.51 -3.27 5.13
N LEU A 30 -11.92 -2.13 4.75
CA LEU A 30 -10.74 -1.57 5.42
C LEU A 30 -11.01 -1.27 6.90
N SER A 31 -12.14 -0.63 7.19
CA SER A 31 -12.57 -0.35 8.57
C SER A 31 -12.82 -1.64 9.36
N ALA A 32 -13.44 -2.64 8.75
CA ALA A 32 -13.67 -3.94 9.39
C ALA A 32 -12.36 -4.67 9.68
N ARG A 33 -11.39 -4.66 8.75
CA ARG A 33 -10.09 -5.28 8.95
C ARG A 33 -9.32 -4.60 10.08
N ALA A 34 -9.29 -3.27 10.12
CA ALA A 34 -8.59 -2.53 11.16
C ALA A 34 -9.10 -2.86 12.58
N ARG A 35 -10.42 -3.05 12.75
CA ARG A 35 -11.03 -3.47 14.03
C ARG A 35 -10.62 -4.88 14.50
N GLN A 36 -10.10 -5.72 13.62
CA GLN A 36 -9.64 -7.07 13.94
C GLN A 36 -8.16 -7.12 14.31
N LEU A 37 -7.42 -6.05 14.08
CA LEU A 37 -5.99 -5.98 14.38
C LEU A 37 -5.77 -5.63 15.85
N PRO A 38 -4.73 -6.20 16.51
CA PRO A 38 -4.25 -5.61 17.74
C PRO A 38 -3.72 -4.21 17.45
N THR A 39 -3.87 -3.28 18.39
CA THR A 39 -3.45 -1.89 18.22
C THR A 39 -1.94 -1.80 17.99
N PRO A 40 -1.48 -1.39 16.79
CA PRO A 40 -0.05 -1.26 16.53
C PRO A 40 0.55 -0.06 17.29
N ARG A 41 1.84 -0.15 17.59
CA ARG A 41 2.62 0.96 18.19
C ARG A 41 2.83 2.11 17.22
N ALA A 42 2.93 1.80 15.93
CA ALA A 42 3.08 2.75 14.84
C ALA A 42 2.71 2.08 13.50
N ILE A 43 2.48 2.89 12.48
CA ILE A 43 2.21 2.45 11.11
C ILE A 43 3.34 2.91 10.21
N LEU A 44 3.97 1.97 9.50
CA LEU A 44 4.80 2.28 8.33
C LEU A 44 3.90 2.27 7.10
N VAL A 45 3.69 3.42 6.49
CA VAL A 45 2.88 3.55 5.26
C VAL A 45 3.79 3.69 4.04
N VAL A 46 3.51 2.90 3.01
CA VAL A 46 4.23 2.95 1.72
C VAL A 46 3.23 3.39 0.66
N SER A 47 3.45 4.57 0.07
CA SER A 47 2.55 5.16 -0.92
C SER A 47 3.25 5.37 -2.25
N PRO A 48 2.59 5.10 -3.38
CA PRO A 48 3.18 5.34 -4.69
C PRO A 48 3.24 6.83 -5.06
N HIS A 49 2.56 7.70 -4.30
CA HIS A 49 2.61 9.16 -4.45
C HIS A 49 3.83 9.80 -3.78
N TRP A 50 4.71 8.98 -3.19
CA TRP A 50 6.02 9.43 -2.75
C TRP A 50 7.12 8.65 -3.45
N ASP A 51 7.55 9.17 -4.58
CA ASP A 51 8.61 8.58 -5.40
C ASP A 51 9.94 9.34 -5.21
N THR A 52 10.98 8.61 -4.85
CA THR A 52 12.33 9.15 -4.63
C THR A 52 13.38 8.22 -5.23
N ALA A 53 14.54 8.77 -5.63
CA ALA A 53 15.63 7.98 -6.20
C ALA A 53 16.27 6.97 -5.21
N THR A 54 16.07 7.17 -3.91
CA THR A 54 16.62 6.32 -2.82
C THR A 54 15.52 6.13 -1.77
N PRO A 55 15.35 4.93 -1.19
CA PRO A 55 14.40 4.71 -0.10
C PRO A 55 14.55 5.79 0.98
N THR A 56 13.53 6.62 1.13
CA THR A 56 13.51 7.77 2.03
C THR A 56 12.47 7.53 3.10
N VAL A 57 12.88 7.65 4.36
CA VAL A 57 12.01 7.46 5.53
C VAL A 57 11.60 8.83 6.07
N GLY A 58 10.31 9.04 6.33
CA GLY A 58 9.82 10.27 6.96
C GLY A 58 10.12 10.33 8.46
N TYR A 59 10.56 11.50 8.93
CA TYR A 59 10.90 11.77 10.34
C TYR A 59 10.08 12.92 10.95
N ALA A 60 9.14 13.49 10.21
CA ALA A 60 8.29 14.57 10.72
C ALA A 60 7.50 14.12 11.96
N GLU A 61 7.58 14.86 13.07
CA GLU A 61 6.79 14.56 14.29
C GLU A 61 5.29 14.82 14.12
N ARG A 62 4.93 15.68 13.16
CA ARG A 62 3.57 16.03 12.79
C ARG A 62 3.47 16.12 11.27
N PRO A 63 3.40 14.98 10.56
CA PRO A 63 3.33 14.98 9.11
C PRO A 63 2.05 15.70 8.65
N GLU A 64 2.20 16.66 7.74
CA GLU A 64 1.05 17.40 7.19
C GLU A 64 0.17 16.50 6.31
N THR A 65 -1.14 16.76 6.24
CA THR A 65 -2.00 16.15 5.23
C THR A 65 -1.77 16.84 3.88
N ILE A 66 -1.12 16.15 2.96
CA ILE A 66 -0.84 16.62 1.60
C ILE A 66 -2.03 16.30 0.69
N HIS A 67 -2.47 17.31 -0.07
CA HIS A 67 -3.47 17.18 -1.13
C HIS A 67 -2.75 17.25 -2.47
N ASP A 68 -2.22 16.11 -2.92
CA ASP A 68 -1.43 15.96 -4.16
C ASP A 68 -2.30 15.78 -5.41
N PHE A 69 -3.54 16.25 -5.37
CA PHE A 69 -4.54 16.14 -6.44
C PHE A 69 -5.27 17.47 -6.68
N TRP A 70 -5.76 17.66 -7.91
CA TRP A 70 -6.45 18.89 -8.35
C TRP A 70 -7.75 18.58 -9.10
N GLY A 71 -8.66 19.55 -9.17
CA GLY A 71 -9.90 19.44 -9.95
C GLY A 71 -11.04 18.68 -9.25
N PHE A 72 -10.92 18.44 -7.95
CA PHE A 72 -11.94 17.74 -7.15
C PHE A 72 -12.83 18.71 -6.35
N PRO A 73 -13.97 18.26 -5.79
CA PRO A 73 -14.83 19.11 -4.95
C PRO A 73 -14.12 19.68 -3.72
N GLU A 74 -14.49 20.91 -3.32
CA GLU A 74 -13.91 21.62 -2.15
C GLU A 74 -13.92 20.79 -0.87
N ALA A 75 -14.97 19.97 -0.67
CA ALA A 75 -15.10 19.09 0.48
C ALA A 75 -13.91 18.13 0.66
N LEU A 76 -13.22 17.73 -0.43
CA LEU A 76 -11.99 16.92 -0.33
C LEU A 76 -10.83 17.71 0.26
N TYR A 77 -10.66 18.98 -0.15
CA TYR A 77 -9.59 19.86 0.34
C TYR A 77 -9.79 20.31 1.78
N ALA A 78 -10.98 20.12 2.35
CA ALA A 78 -11.26 20.35 3.76
C ALA A 78 -10.87 19.14 4.65
N LEU A 79 -10.66 17.95 4.08
CA LEU A 79 -10.33 16.76 4.86
C LEU A 79 -8.91 16.84 5.42
N ARG A 80 -8.72 16.36 6.64
CA ARG A 80 -7.42 16.25 7.30
C ARG A 80 -7.29 14.87 7.93
N TYR A 81 -6.05 14.40 8.02
CA TYR A 81 -5.67 13.21 8.77
C TYR A 81 -4.51 13.58 9.70
N PRO A 82 -4.82 14.05 10.92
CA PRO A 82 -3.86 14.71 11.80
C PRO A 82 -3.02 13.69 12.59
N ALA A 83 -2.41 12.72 11.90
CA ALA A 83 -1.54 11.74 12.52
C ALA A 83 -0.30 12.42 13.13
N THR A 84 0.23 11.80 14.18
CA THR A 84 1.58 12.11 14.67
C THR A 84 2.61 11.27 13.93
N GLY A 85 3.86 11.71 13.90
CA GLY A 85 4.98 10.86 13.51
C GLY A 85 5.61 10.16 14.71
N CYS A 86 6.56 9.27 14.45
CA CYS A 86 7.32 8.59 15.49
C CYS A 86 8.80 8.46 15.08
N PRO A 87 9.66 9.43 15.45
CA PRO A 87 11.08 9.38 15.13
C PRO A 87 11.79 8.12 15.61
N GLU A 88 11.34 7.53 16.73
CA GLU A 88 11.86 6.25 17.24
C GLU A 88 11.59 5.10 16.28
N ALA A 89 10.35 4.95 15.80
CA ALA A 89 9.99 3.94 14.82
C ALA A 89 10.62 4.21 13.45
N ALA A 90 10.72 5.47 13.02
CA ALA A 90 11.43 5.86 11.79
C ALA A 90 12.91 5.43 11.82
N ARG A 91 13.56 5.51 12.99
CA ARG A 91 14.93 4.99 13.20
C ARG A 91 14.98 3.48 13.08
N LEU A 92 13.98 2.74 13.57
CA LEU A 92 13.91 1.29 13.40
C LEU A 92 13.77 0.90 11.92
N VAL A 93 12.94 1.62 11.16
CA VAL A 93 12.79 1.43 9.70
C VAL A 93 14.13 1.68 9.00
N SER A 94 14.77 2.82 9.28
CA SER A 94 16.05 3.19 8.67
C SER A 94 17.14 2.17 8.96
N ALA A 95 17.23 1.71 10.22
CA ALA A 95 18.20 0.71 10.64
C ALA A 95 17.97 -0.66 9.98
N ALA A 96 16.70 -1.07 9.80
CA ALA A 96 16.37 -2.32 9.13
C ALA A 96 16.80 -2.32 7.65
N LEU A 97 16.53 -1.22 6.94
CA LEU A 97 16.97 -1.02 5.56
C LEU A 97 18.49 -1.00 5.42
N GLN A 98 19.19 -0.26 6.31
CA GLN A 98 20.66 -0.21 6.34
C GLN A 98 21.29 -1.58 6.63
N ALA A 99 20.73 -2.34 7.58
CA ALA A 99 21.20 -3.68 7.91
C ALA A 99 21.07 -4.66 6.75
N ALA A 100 20.10 -4.44 5.85
CA ALA A 100 19.94 -5.20 4.61
C ALA A 100 20.84 -4.70 3.46
N GLY A 101 21.70 -3.71 3.71
CA GLY A 101 22.60 -3.13 2.71
C GLY A 101 21.92 -2.23 1.69
N LEU A 102 20.71 -1.75 1.96
CA LEU A 102 20.02 -0.80 1.10
C LEU A 102 20.47 0.64 1.41
N PRO A 103 20.58 1.52 0.40
CA PRO A 103 20.76 2.94 0.66
C PRO A 103 19.50 3.50 1.31
N VAL A 104 19.67 4.44 2.24
CA VAL A 104 18.57 5.05 2.99
C VAL A 104 18.81 6.54 3.13
N ALA A 105 17.82 7.33 2.74
CA ALA A 105 17.72 8.74 3.03
C ALA A 105 16.63 9.00 4.08
N THR A 106 16.62 10.20 4.64
CA THR A 106 15.59 10.63 5.58
C THR A 106 15.03 12.00 5.19
N ASP A 107 13.76 12.23 5.48
CA ASP A 107 13.09 13.51 5.26
C ASP A 107 12.36 13.93 6.54
N ALA A 108 12.83 15.00 7.18
CA ALA A 108 12.25 15.52 8.43
C ALA A 108 10.94 16.30 8.23
N SER A 109 10.52 16.53 6.98
CA SER A 109 9.38 17.37 6.60
C SER A 109 8.29 16.64 5.83
N ARG A 110 8.51 15.36 5.45
CA ARG A 110 7.53 14.61 4.65
C ARG A 110 6.18 14.48 5.36
N GLY A 111 5.13 15.01 4.71
CA GLY A 111 3.74 14.77 5.07
C GLY A 111 3.16 13.48 4.47
N LEU A 112 1.85 13.28 4.64
CA LEU A 112 1.10 12.15 4.11
C LEU A 112 0.33 12.60 2.87
N ASP A 113 0.64 12.03 1.71
CA ASP A 113 -0.14 12.17 0.46
C ASP A 113 -1.46 11.40 0.50
N HIS A 114 -2.34 11.60 -0.48
CA HIS A 114 -3.66 10.96 -0.48
C HIS A 114 -3.59 9.44 -0.54
N GLY A 115 -2.59 8.88 -1.22
CA GLY A 115 -2.34 7.44 -1.24
C GLY A 115 -2.12 6.90 0.18
N ALA A 116 -1.47 7.67 1.05
CA ALA A 116 -1.29 7.35 2.45
C ALA A 116 -2.51 7.68 3.32
N TRP A 117 -2.98 8.94 3.35
CA TRP A 117 -3.96 9.35 4.36
C TRP A 117 -5.38 8.87 4.08
N VAL A 118 -5.77 8.60 2.83
CA VAL A 118 -7.15 8.17 2.51
C VAL A 118 -7.44 6.77 3.07
N PRO A 119 -6.63 5.72 2.80
CA PRO A 119 -6.82 4.41 3.42
C PRO A 119 -6.72 4.46 4.94
N LEU A 120 -5.74 5.21 5.47
CA LEU A 120 -5.53 5.31 6.91
C LEU A 120 -6.73 5.98 7.60
N ARG A 121 -7.38 6.95 6.98
CA ARG A 121 -8.63 7.52 7.49
C ARG A 121 -9.78 6.51 7.57
N MET A 122 -9.83 5.51 6.69
CA MET A 122 -10.83 4.43 6.75
C MET A 122 -10.52 3.41 7.84
N MET A 123 -9.24 3.10 8.03
CA MET A 123 -8.78 2.08 8.96
C MET A 123 -8.68 2.60 10.40
N PHE A 124 -8.10 3.78 10.57
CA PHE A 124 -7.77 4.40 11.86
C PHE A 124 -8.26 5.86 11.89
N PRO A 125 -9.59 6.08 11.93
CA PRO A 125 -10.18 7.42 11.73
C PRO A 125 -9.78 8.46 12.78
N GLU A 126 -9.45 8.03 14.00
CA GLU A 126 -9.04 8.92 15.10
C GLU A 126 -7.61 9.46 14.96
N ALA A 127 -6.81 8.90 14.03
CA ALA A 127 -5.41 9.28 13.81
C ALA A 127 -4.53 9.24 15.09
N ASP A 128 -4.86 8.34 16.02
CA ASP A 128 -4.21 8.15 17.31
C ASP A 128 -2.95 7.28 17.25
N ILE A 129 -2.72 6.61 16.12
CA ILE A 129 -1.54 5.79 15.87
C ILE A 129 -0.50 6.60 15.07
N PRO A 130 0.76 6.69 15.52
CA PRO A 130 1.79 7.39 14.78
C PRO A 130 2.07 6.77 13.40
N VAL A 131 2.31 7.61 12.39
CA VAL A 131 2.53 7.20 11.00
C VAL A 131 3.91 7.62 10.52
N ILE A 132 4.61 6.70 9.87
CA ILE A 132 5.92 6.88 9.24
C ILE A 132 5.75 6.62 7.75
N PRO A 133 5.86 7.63 6.87
CA PRO A 133 5.87 7.38 5.44
C PRO A 133 7.22 6.78 5.01
N LEU A 134 7.18 5.91 4.01
CA LEU A 134 8.33 5.40 3.26
C LEU A 134 8.05 5.53 1.76
N SER A 135 9.00 6.11 1.04
CA SER A 135 8.93 6.30 -0.42
C SER A 135 9.03 4.99 -1.19
N ILE A 136 8.57 4.99 -2.44
CA ILE A 136 8.90 3.98 -3.45
C ILE A 136 9.96 4.48 -4.43
N GLN A 137 10.46 3.57 -5.27
CA GLN A 137 11.42 3.87 -6.35
C GLN A 137 10.79 3.46 -7.68
N SER A 138 10.05 4.35 -8.35
CA SER A 138 9.29 3.99 -9.57
C SER A 138 10.17 3.50 -10.73
N SER A 139 11.46 3.87 -10.74
CA SER A 139 12.44 3.39 -11.72
C SER A 139 12.97 1.98 -11.43
N ALA A 140 12.60 1.37 -10.31
CA ALA A 140 13.01 0.03 -9.91
C ALA A 140 11.86 -0.98 -10.08
N ASP A 141 12.20 -2.26 -10.16
CA ASP A 141 11.26 -3.33 -10.48
C ASP A 141 10.57 -3.95 -9.24
N ALA A 142 9.67 -4.91 -9.49
CA ALA A 142 8.99 -5.67 -8.44
C ALA A 142 9.97 -6.41 -7.51
N ALA A 143 11.07 -6.94 -8.05
CA ALA A 143 12.07 -7.67 -7.27
C ALA A 143 12.82 -6.75 -6.28
N TYR A 144 13.11 -5.51 -6.67
CA TYR A 144 13.64 -4.48 -5.78
C TYR A 144 12.68 -4.19 -4.62
N HIS A 145 11.41 -3.97 -4.90
CA HIS A 145 10.41 -3.66 -3.87
C HIS A 145 10.11 -4.85 -2.96
N TYR A 146 10.19 -6.08 -3.49
CA TYR A 146 10.14 -7.29 -2.68
C TYR A 146 11.33 -7.38 -1.72
N ARG A 147 12.55 -7.08 -2.17
CA ARG A 147 13.75 -7.00 -1.31
C ARG A 147 13.63 -5.87 -0.27
N LEU A 148 13.07 -4.72 -0.65
CA LEU A 148 12.76 -3.63 0.27
C LEU A 148 11.82 -4.11 1.37
N GLY A 149 10.75 -4.83 1.01
CA GLY A 149 9.85 -5.49 1.95
C GLY A 149 10.57 -6.47 2.87
N GLN A 150 11.40 -7.36 2.32
CA GLN A 150 12.16 -8.34 3.11
C GLN A 150 13.04 -7.69 4.19
N ALA A 151 13.66 -6.55 3.87
CA ALA A 151 14.44 -5.79 4.85
C ALA A 151 13.60 -5.29 6.04
N LEU A 152 12.28 -5.12 5.86
CA LEU A 152 11.33 -4.62 6.85
C LEU A 152 10.61 -5.75 7.63
N SER A 153 10.90 -7.01 7.34
CA SER A 153 10.17 -8.18 7.87
C SER A 153 10.19 -8.33 9.40
N GLY A 154 11.16 -7.74 10.09
CA GLY A 154 11.25 -7.77 11.56
C GLY A 154 10.50 -6.63 12.27
N LEU A 155 9.86 -5.71 11.53
CA LEU A 155 9.12 -4.60 12.12
C LEU A 155 7.75 -5.00 12.71
N PRO A 156 6.98 -5.94 12.11
CA PRO A 156 5.75 -6.45 12.72
C PRO A 156 5.94 -7.01 14.14
N ASP A 157 7.03 -7.73 14.40
CA ASP A 157 7.40 -8.24 15.74
C ASP A 157 7.64 -7.12 16.78
N LYS A 158 7.95 -5.90 16.30
CA LYS A 158 8.15 -4.71 17.13
C LYS A 158 6.86 -3.89 17.29
N GLY A 159 5.73 -4.43 16.83
CA GLY A 159 4.43 -3.77 16.88
C GLY A 159 4.25 -2.69 15.82
N ILE A 160 5.04 -2.68 14.75
CA ILE A 160 4.88 -1.73 13.63
C ILE A 160 4.06 -2.39 12.53
N LEU A 161 2.86 -1.84 12.27
CA LEU A 161 2.02 -2.30 11.17
C LEU A 161 2.53 -1.74 9.85
N ILE A 162 2.79 -2.60 8.87
CA ILE A 162 3.16 -2.16 7.52
C ILE A 162 1.89 -2.09 6.67
N VAL A 163 1.57 -0.90 6.16
CA VAL A 163 0.44 -0.64 5.27
C VAL A 163 0.99 -0.11 3.94
N ALA A 164 1.11 -1.00 2.97
CA ALA A 164 1.37 -0.62 1.59
C ALA A 164 0.05 -0.22 0.91
N THR A 165 0.05 0.89 0.19
CA THR A 165 -1.14 1.42 -0.49
C THR A 165 -0.92 1.42 -1.99
N GLY A 166 -1.98 1.27 -2.78
CA GLY A 166 -1.81 1.30 -4.24
C GLY A 166 -3.10 1.02 -5.00
N SER A 167 -2.96 0.48 -6.21
CA SER A 167 -4.06 -0.11 -6.95
C SER A 167 -3.59 -1.30 -7.77
N ILE A 168 -4.39 -2.37 -7.78
CA ILE A 168 -4.08 -3.56 -8.60
C ILE A 168 -4.16 -3.23 -10.09
N THR A 169 -4.91 -2.22 -10.51
CA THR A 169 -4.92 -1.73 -11.89
C THR A 169 -4.97 -0.20 -11.90
N HIS A 170 -4.09 0.43 -12.68
CA HIS A 170 -3.99 1.89 -12.71
C HIS A 170 -3.67 2.38 -14.13
N ASN A 171 -4.72 2.61 -14.94
CA ASN A 171 -4.59 3.18 -16.28
C ASN A 171 -5.53 4.37 -16.46
N LEU A 172 -4.98 5.57 -16.25
CA LEU A 172 -5.72 6.82 -16.34
C LEU A 172 -6.23 7.14 -17.75
N ARG A 173 -5.57 6.62 -18.79
CA ARG A 173 -6.07 6.76 -20.16
C ARG A 173 -7.35 5.96 -20.37
N ASP A 174 -7.37 4.71 -19.91
CA ASP A 174 -8.55 3.85 -20.02
C ASP A 174 -9.66 4.33 -19.08
N TYR A 175 -9.33 4.93 -17.92
CA TYR A 175 -10.29 5.65 -17.08
C TYR A 175 -11.02 6.75 -17.87
N GLN A 176 -10.27 7.65 -18.52
CA GLN A 176 -10.85 8.75 -19.31
C GLN A 176 -11.72 8.22 -20.45
N LEU A 177 -11.26 7.20 -21.16
CA LEU A 177 -12.02 6.57 -22.23
C LEU A 177 -13.31 5.90 -21.72
N ALA A 178 -13.26 5.20 -20.59
CA ALA A 178 -14.44 4.57 -20.00
C ALA A 178 -15.47 5.63 -19.56
N ALA A 179 -15.02 6.71 -18.90
CA ALA A 179 -15.87 7.81 -18.48
C ALA A 179 -16.59 8.47 -19.66
N MET A 180 -15.94 8.60 -20.81
CA MET A 180 -16.53 9.15 -22.04
C MET A 180 -17.49 8.18 -22.74
N ASN A 181 -17.33 6.86 -22.54
CA ASN A 181 -18.07 5.82 -23.26
C ASN A 181 -19.10 5.08 -22.38
N GLY A 182 -19.73 5.79 -21.45
CA GLY A 182 -20.83 5.24 -20.64
C GLY A 182 -20.40 4.40 -19.44
N GLY A 183 -19.13 4.46 -19.03
CA GLY A 183 -18.65 3.94 -17.75
C GLY A 183 -18.53 2.42 -17.67
N GLN A 184 -18.18 1.76 -18.78
CA GLN A 184 -17.97 0.31 -18.76
C GLN A 184 -16.55 -0.05 -18.32
N THR A 185 -16.45 -1.02 -17.40
CA THR A 185 -15.17 -1.60 -16.99
C THR A 185 -14.60 -2.49 -18.11
N PRO A 186 -13.40 -2.21 -18.63
CA PRO A 186 -12.72 -3.09 -19.58
C PRO A 186 -12.44 -4.48 -18.98
N ALA A 187 -12.53 -5.54 -19.78
CA ALA A 187 -12.36 -6.93 -19.32
C ALA A 187 -11.00 -7.18 -18.65
N TYR A 188 -9.93 -6.55 -19.15
CA TYR A 188 -8.57 -6.71 -18.61
C TYR A 188 -8.48 -6.40 -17.12
N VAL A 189 -9.33 -5.51 -16.60
CA VAL A 189 -9.31 -5.10 -15.18
C VAL A 189 -9.58 -6.31 -14.29
N HIS A 190 -10.62 -7.09 -14.64
CA HIS A 190 -10.97 -8.32 -13.93
C HIS A 190 -9.94 -9.42 -14.16
N GLU A 191 -9.41 -9.55 -15.38
CA GLU A 191 -8.44 -10.59 -15.73
C GLU A 191 -7.11 -10.41 -14.99
N PHE A 192 -6.59 -9.18 -14.97
CA PHE A 192 -5.35 -8.84 -14.28
C PHE A 192 -5.51 -8.98 -12.76
N ALA A 193 -6.58 -8.43 -12.18
CA ALA A 193 -6.83 -8.53 -10.74
C ALA A 193 -7.01 -9.98 -10.28
N ARG A 194 -7.72 -10.80 -11.07
CA ARG A 194 -7.84 -12.24 -10.82
C ARG A 194 -6.50 -12.94 -10.93
N TRP A 195 -5.68 -12.64 -11.94
CA TRP A 195 -4.35 -13.22 -12.06
C TRP A 195 -3.47 -12.93 -10.84
N ILE A 196 -3.46 -11.68 -10.34
CA ILE A 196 -2.74 -11.31 -9.12
C ILE A 196 -3.25 -12.12 -7.93
N ALA A 197 -4.58 -12.17 -7.73
CA ALA A 197 -5.18 -12.93 -6.64
C ALA A 197 -4.83 -14.42 -6.70
N ASP A 198 -4.87 -15.03 -7.88
CA ASP A 198 -4.56 -16.45 -8.09
C ASP A 198 -3.08 -16.73 -7.78
N GLN A 199 -2.15 -15.87 -8.21
CA GLN A 199 -0.72 -16.05 -7.90
C GLN A 199 -0.41 -15.82 -6.41
N LEU A 200 -1.05 -14.86 -5.75
CA LEU A 200 -0.91 -14.63 -4.31
C LEU A 200 -1.45 -15.82 -3.51
N ALA A 201 -2.62 -16.35 -3.88
CA ALA A 201 -3.21 -17.53 -3.24
C ALA A 201 -2.34 -18.79 -3.41
N ALA A 202 -1.68 -18.93 -4.57
CA ALA A 202 -0.75 -20.02 -4.84
C ALA A 202 0.64 -19.84 -4.22
N GLY A 203 0.93 -18.69 -3.59
CA GLY A 203 2.27 -18.36 -3.10
C GLY A 203 3.33 -18.23 -4.20
N ASN A 204 2.91 -17.99 -5.45
CA ASN A 204 3.80 -17.98 -6.62
C ASN A 204 4.54 -16.64 -6.76
N THR A 205 5.47 -16.41 -5.83
CA THR A 205 6.26 -15.17 -5.77
C THR A 205 7.06 -14.96 -7.07
N GLU A 206 7.61 -16.02 -7.67
CA GLU A 206 8.35 -15.90 -8.94
C GLU A 206 7.48 -15.29 -10.05
N ALA A 207 6.25 -15.79 -10.22
CA ALA A 207 5.36 -15.25 -11.24
C ALA A 207 4.96 -13.80 -10.95
N LEU A 208 4.70 -13.48 -9.68
CA LEU A 208 4.38 -12.12 -9.24
C LEU A 208 5.51 -11.13 -9.51
N LEU A 209 6.77 -11.51 -9.28
CA LEU A 209 7.92 -10.63 -9.57
C LEU A 209 8.15 -10.44 -11.07
N ASP A 210 7.72 -11.40 -11.89
CA ASP A 210 7.80 -11.37 -13.36
C ASP A 210 6.44 -11.04 -14.02
N TYR A 211 5.57 -10.30 -13.31
CA TYR A 211 4.20 -10.06 -13.76
C TYR A 211 4.11 -9.38 -15.12
N ARG A 212 5.09 -8.53 -15.47
CA ARG A 212 5.15 -7.85 -16.78
C ARG A 212 5.20 -8.82 -17.95
N GLN A 213 5.78 -10.01 -17.76
CA GLN A 213 5.89 -11.03 -18.80
C GLN A 213 4.80 -12.09 -18.69
N ARG A 214 4.31 -12.37 -17.47
CA ARG A 214 3.43 -13.52 -17.20
C ARG A 214 1.96 -13.17 -17.05
N ALA A 215 1.63 -11.94 -16.62
CA ALA A 215 0.26 -11.54 -16.39
C ALA A 215 -0.42 -11.12 -17.71
N PRO A 216 -1.69 -11.47 -17.92
CA PRO A 216 -2.45 -11.00 -19.06
C PRO A 216 -2.59 -9.46 -19.00
N GLU A 217 -2.40 -8.78 -20.13
CA GLU A 217 -2.63 -7.34 -20.26
C GLU A 217 -1.84 -6.47 -19.25
N ALA A 218 -0.71 -6.96 -18.69
CA ALA A 218 0.04 -6.28 -17.64
C ALA A 218 0.43 -4.84 -18.00
N ARG A 219 0.85 -4.61 -19.25
CA ARG A 219 1.20 -3.27 -19.77
C ARG A 219 0.02 -2.33 -19.89
N ARG A 220 -1.19 -2.86 -20.09
CA ARG A 220 -2.41 -2.09 -20.14
C ARG A 220 -2.96 -1.82 -18.75
N ALA A 221 -2.84 -2.78 -17.83
CA ALA A 221 -3.20 -2.61 -16.43
C ALA A 221 -2.32 -1.57 -15.72
N HIS A 222 -1.05 -1.53 -16.08
CA HIS A 222 -0.04 -0.62 -15.53
C HIS A 222 0.82 -0.05 -16.67
N PRO A 223 0.43 1.09 -17.29
CA PRO A 223 1.30 1.80 -18.22
C PRO A 223 2.64 2.18 -17.59
N SER A 224 2.65 2.41 -16.28
CA SER A 224 3.80 2.57 -15.40
C SER A 224 3.58 1.75 -14.12
N ASP A 225 4.66 1.35 -13.45
CA ASP A 225 4.60 0.32 -12.39
C ASP A 225 4.14 0.84 -11.02
N GLU A 226 4.25 2.14 -10.76
CA GLU A 226 4.35 2.72 -9.43
C GLU A 226 3.22 2.32 -8.49
N HIS A 227 1.98 2.25 -8.98
CA HIS A 227 0.80 1.93 -8.17
C HIS A 227 0.70 0.45 -7.76
N LEU A 228 1.45 -0.45 -8.41
CA LEU A 228 1.54 -1.86 -8.02
C LEU A 228 2.76 -2.15 -7.13
N LEU A 229 3.83 -1.37 -7.23
CA LEU A 229 5.09 -1.62 -6.52
C LEU A 229 4.94 -1.82 -4.99
N PRO A 230 4.08 -1.07 -4.27
CA PRO A 230 3.83 -1.27 -2.85
C PRO A 230 3.33 -2.68 -2.49
N LEU A 231 2.62 -3.39 -3.38
CA LEU A 231 2.20 -4.78 -3.16
C LEU A 231 3.38 -5.68 -2.82
N TYR A 232 4.50 -5.50 -3.54
CA TYR A 232 5.70 -6.30 -3.34
C TYR A 232 6.41 -5.96 -2.04
N VAL A 233 6.29 -4.73 -1.54
CA VAL A 233 6.83 -4.35 -0.22
C VAL A 233 6.06 -5.07 0.89
N ALA A 234 4.72 -5.09 0.84
CA ALA A 234 3.93 -5.83 1.82
C ALA A 234 4.22 -7.35 1.74
N LEU A 235 4.19 -7.93 0.54
CA LEU A 235 4.49 -9.35 0.32
C LEU A 235 5.89 -9.73 0.83
N GLY A 236 6.91 -8.90 0.54
CA GLY A 236 8.28 -9.11 0.99
C GLY A 236 8.43 -9.04 2.50
N ALA A 237 7.73 -8.10 3.14
CA ALA A 237 7.78 -7.91 4.58
C ALA A 237 7.11 -9.04 5.37
N ALA A 238 6.09 -9.71 4.80
CA ALA A 238 5.52 -10.90 5.42
C ALA A 238 6.42 -12.14 5.35
N GLY A 239 7.43 -12.14 4.48
CA GLY A 239 8.41 -13.22 4.34
C GLY A 239 8.03 -14.32 3.33
N LYS A 240 8.96 -15.25 3.08
CA LYS A 240 8.85 -16.26 2.00
C LYS A 240 7.73 -17.28 2.20
N THR A 241 7.34 -17.53 3.45
CA THR A 241 6.29 -18.49 3.82
C THR A 241 4.95 -17.80 4.04
N ALA A 242 4.83 -16.52 3.68
CA ALA A 242 3.63 -15.75 3.92
C ALA A 242 2.41 -16.36 3.22
N THR A 243 1.27 -16.34 3.92
CA THR A 243 -0.03 -16.64 3.33
C THR A 243 -0.75 -15.33 3.02
N ALA A 244 -1.44 -15.29 1.88
CA ALA A 244 -2.21 -14.14 1.44
C ALA A 244 -3.70 -14.36 1.69
N GLU A 245 -4.34 -13.43 2.41
CA GLU A 245 -5.78 -13.35 2.59
C GLU A 245 -6.30 -12.15 1.78
N ARG A 246 -7.08 -12.39 0.71
CA ARG A 246 -7.82 -11.33 0.01
C ARG A 246 -9.10 -11.04 0.78
N PHE A 247 -9.10 -9.99 1.59
CA PHE A 247 -10.26 -9.63 2.41
C PHE A 247 -11.22 -8.65 1.73
N HIS A 248 -10.82 -8.07 0.58
CA HIS A 248 -11.71 -7.31 -0.28
C HIS A 248 -11.37 -7.48 -1.76
N ALA A 249 -12.41 -7.41 -2.60
CA ALA A 249 -12.38 -7.48 -4.04
C ALA A 249 -13.43 -6.50 -4.57
N GLY A 250 -13.05 -5.61 -5.48
CA GLY A 250 -13.94 -4.60 -6.02
C GLY A 250 -13.31 -3.80 -7.15
N ILE A 251 -14.12 -3.06 -7.90
CA ILE A 251 -13.64 -2.15 -8.94
C ILE A 251 -14.41 -0.84 -8.78
N ASP A 252 -13.65 0.22 -8.59
CA ASP A 252 -14.15 1.60 -8.58
C ASP A 252 -13.64 2.33 -9.82
N ASP A 253 -14.31 3.44 -10.16
CA ASP A 253 -13.89 4.34 -11.24
C ASP A 253 -13.54 3.59 -12.54
N TYR A 254 -14.32 2.56 -12.86
CA TYR A 254 -14.26 1.70 -14.05
C TYR A 254 -13.01 0.82 -14.19
N VAL A 255 -11.83 1.32 -13.81
CA VAL A 255 -10.53 0.68 -14.09
C VAL A 255 -9.66 0.51 -12.86
N ILE A 256 -10.11 0.94 -11.68
CA ILE A 256 -9.33 0.90 -10.45
C ILE A 256 -9.77 -0.33 -9.64
N ALA A 257 -8.98 -1.40 -9.69
CA ALA A 257 -9.21 -2.58 -8.87
C ALA A 257 -8.88 -2.25 -7.39
N MET A 258 -9.90 -2.36 -6.55
CA MET A 258 -9.90 -2.01 -5.14
C MET A 258 -9.57 -3.22 -4.26
N ASP A 259 -8.74 -4.13 -4.72
CA ASP A 259 -8.41 -5.34 -3.95
C ASP A 259 -7.57 -5.00 -2.73
N ALA A 260 -7.87 -5.69 -1.62
CA ALA A 260 -7.12 -5.53 -0.37
C ALA A 260 -6.68 -6.91 0.16
N TYR A 261 -5.42 -6.97 0.58
CA TYR A 261 -4.75 -8.20 1.03
C TYR A 261 -4.12 -8.01 2.40
N ALA A 262 -4.20 -9.06 3.20
CA ALA A 262 -3.37 -9.21 4.38
C ALA A 262 -2.40 -10.37 4.17
N PHE A 263 -1.14 -10.16 4.55
CA PHE A 263 -0.10 -11.17 4.48
C PHE A 263 0.34 -11.51 5.89
N THR A 264 0.19 -12.78 6.26
CA THR A 264 0.59 -13.29 7.58
C THR A 264 1.84 -14.14 7.39
N PRO A 265 2.91 -13.93 8.17
CA PRO A 265 4.08 -14.81 8.13
C PRO A 265 3.68 -16.27 8.36
N GLY A 266 4.16 -17.19 7.53
CA GLY A 266 3.98 -18.61 7.79
C GLY A 266 4.76 -19.04 9.04
N ALA A 267 4.24 -20.04 9.76
CA ALA A 267 4.95 -20.61 10.91
C ALA A 267 6.38 -21.02 10.50
N GLN A 268 7.38 -20.60 11.29
CA GLN A 268 8.76 -21.09 11.13
C GLN A 268 8.75 -22.60 11.39
N GLN A 269 9.16 -23.39 10.39
CA GLN A 269 9.48 -24.81 10.56
C GLN A 269 10.89 -24.94 11.11
#